data_AF-A0A920LSC0-F1
#
_entry.id   AF-A0A920LSC0-F1
#
_cell.length_a   1.000
_cell.length_b   1.000
_cell.length_c   1.000
_cell.angle_alpha   90.00
_cell.angle_beta   90.00
_cell.angle_gamma   90.00
#
_symmetry.space_group_name_H-M   'P 1'
#
loop_
_entity.id
_entity.type
_entity.pdbx_description
1 polymer ?
#
loop_
_entity_poly.entity_id
_entity_poly.type
_entity_poly.pdbx_seq_one_letter_code
_entity_poly.pdbx_strand_id
1 'polypeptide(L)'
;MTNDIPKLGRPSSVINAARQVWYDSLAALSELSKFERIWRIFWILGPFILLIERSPADAWISLICIGFIVRTIKLKQITFLSIFWVRAAFVFWLVCLISAAFSKIPFYALTEAFIWFRFPLFAMACVFWLGTDKN
;
A
#
# COMPACT_ATOMS: atom_id res chain seq x y z
N MET A 1 1.16 15.95 30.42
CA MET A 1 0.53 14.69 30.85
C MET A 1 1.01 13.59 29.92
N THR A 2 2.11 12.96 30.29
CA THR A 2 2.64 11.75 29.68
C THR A 2 1.61 10.65 29.92
N ASN A 3 0.96 10.18 28.86
CA ASN A 3 0.18 8.95 28.93
C ASN A 3 1.20 7.81 29.02
N ASP A 4 1.58 7.45 30.25
CA ASP A 4 2.36 6.25 30.50
C ASP A 4 1.50 5.05 30.13
N ILE A 5 1.67 4.58 28.89
CA ILE A 5 1.07 3.34 28.40
C ILE A 5 1.59 2.24 29.32
N PRO A 6 0.71 1.53 30.06
CA PRO A 6 1.18 0.51 30.97
C PRO A 6 1.85 -0.59 30.14
N LYS A 7 3.16 -0.79 30.34
CA LYS A 7 3.87 -1.95 29.81
C LYS A 7 3.32 -3.19 30.51
N LEU A 8 2.20 -3.72 30.00
CA LEU A 8 1.65 -4.99 30.47
C LEU A 8 2.72 -6.07 30.24
N GLY A 9 3.22 -6.64 31.34
CA GLY A 9 4.02 -7.87 31.29
C GLY A 9 3.26 -8.98 30.57
N ARG A 10 3.99 -10.00 30.08
CA ARG A 10 3.51 -11.12 29.23
C ARG A 10 2.01 -11.37 29.42
N PRO A 11 1.16 -11.19 28.39
CA PRO A 11 -0.27 -11.34 28.54
C PRO A 11 -0.58 -12.77 29.00
N SER A 12 -1.11 -12.90 30.21
CA SER A 12 -1.46 -14.18 30.84
C SER A 12 -2.64 -14.87 30.15
N SER A 13 -3.35 -14.16 29.27
CA SER A 13 -4.48 -14.69 28.49
C SER A 13 -4.53 -14.03 27.11
N VAL A 14 -5.11 -14.75 26.14
CA VAL A 14 -5.32 -14.27 24.76
C VAL A 14 -6.07 -12.94 24.71
N ILE A 15 -7.00 -12.72 25.65
CA ILE A 15 -7.78 -11.48 25.75
C ILE A 15 -6.87 -10.29 26.08
N ASN A 16 -5.90 -10.48 26.99
CA ASN A 16 -4.95 -9.44 27.35
C ASN A 16 -3.99 -9.14 26.19
N ALA A 17 -3.58 -10.16 25.43
CA ALA A 17 -2.76 -9.99 24.23
C ALA A 17 -3.51 -9.19 23.14
N ALA A 18 -4.77 -9.55 22.87
CA ALA A 18 -5.61 -8.84 21.90
C ALA A 18 -5.82 -7.37 22.30
N ARG A 19 -6.06 -7.13 23.59
CA ARG A 19 -6.22 -5.77 24.13
C ARG A 19 -4.92 -4.96 24.02
N GLN A 20 -3.76 -5.58 24.24
CA GLN A 20 -2.46 -4.94 24.08
C GLN A 20 -2.21 -4.53 22.63
N VAL A 21 -2.39 -5.46 21.67
CA VAL A 21 -2.27 -5.17 20.24
C VAL A 21 -3.20 -4.04 19.81
N TRP A 22 -4.42 -4.01 20.35
CA TRP A 22 -5.38 -2.94 20.08
C TRP A 22 -4.87 -1.57 20.54
N TYR A 23 -4.41 -1.45 21.79
CA TYR A 23 -3.87 -0.19 22.30
C TYR A 23 -2.59 0.24 21.59
N ASP A 24 -1.68 -0.68 21.31
CA ASP A 24 -0.44 -0.39 20.59
C ASP A 24 -0.73 0.10 19.17
N SER A 25 -1.69 -0.52 18.49
CA SER A 25 -2.14 -0.08 17.15
C SER A 25 -2.78 1.30 17.17
N LEU A 26 -3.62 1.59 18.17
CA LEU A 26 -4.22 2.92 18.35
C LEU A 26 -3.16 3.98 18.66
N ALA A 27 -2.18 3.66 19.51
CA ALA A 27 -1.06 4.53 19.83
C ALA A 27 -0.23 4.84 18.57
N ALA A 28 0.15 3.82 17.80
CA ALA A 28 0.88 3.97 16.54
C ALA A 28 0.13 4.84 15.52
N LEU A 29 -1.20 4.67 15.41
CA LEU A 29 -2.03 5.54 14.57
C LEU A 29 -2.08 6.98 15.09
N SER A 30 -2.17 7.16 16.41
CA SER A 30 -2.26 8.47 17.07
C SER A 30 -1.00 9.32 16.89
N GLU A 31 0.14 8.68 16.65
CA GLU A 31 1.45 9.28 16.48
C GLU A 31 1.72 9.82 15.07
N LEU A 32 0.90 9.41 14.08
CA LEU A 32 1.02 9.86 12.70
C LEU A 32 0.36 11.22 12.50
N SER A 33 0.86 11.97 11.50
CA SER A 33 0.19 13.18 11.03
C SER A 33 -1.24 12.87 10.56
N LYS A 34 -2.15 13.84 10.66
CA LYS A 34 -3.57 13.65 10.27
C LYS A 34 -3.70 13.09 8.84
N PHE A 35 -2.86 13.57 7.93
CA PHE A 35 -2.87 13.13 6.53
C PHE A 35 -2.42 11.67 6.38
N GLU A 36 -1.28 11.31 6.99
CA GLU A 36 -0.76 9.93 6.93
C GLU A 36 -1.70 8.93 7.61
N ARG A 37 -2.35 9.35 8.70
CA ARG A 37 -3.36 8.55 9.39
C ARG A 37 -4.56 8.23 8.49
N ILE A 38 -5.07 9.21 7.75
CA ILE A 38 -6.20 9.01 6.83
C ILE A 38 -5.84 7.96 5.77
N TRP A 39 -4.65 8.06 5.16
CA TRP A 39 -4.20 7.08 4.17
C TRP A 39 -4.04 5.67 4.73
N ARG A 40 -3.49 5.52 5.93
CA ARG A 40 -3.34 4.21 6.57
C ARG A 40 -4.67 3.60 6.98
N ILE A 41 -5.60 4.39 7.51
CA ILE A 41 -6.97 3.91 7.79
C ILE A 41 -7.65 3.48 6.49
N PHE A 42 -7.56 4.30 5.44
CA PHE A 42 -8.10 3.96 4.13
C PHE A 42 -7.51 2.68 3.55
N TRP A 43 -6.21 2.43 3.79
CA TRP A 43 -5.55 1.18 3.40
C TRP A 43 -5.99 -0.02 4.24
N ILE A 44 -6.13 0.13 5.55
CA ILE A 44 -6.60 -0.93 6.45
C ILE A 44 -8.04 -1.37 6.12
N LEU A 45 -8.86 -0.45 5.57
CA LEU A 45 -10.20 -0.78 5.07
C LEU A 45 -10.20 -1.63 3.79
N GLY A 46 -9.03 -1.85 3.18
CA GLY A 46 -8.86 -2.58 1.92
C GLY A 46 -9.60 -3.91 1.83
N PRO A 47 -9.46 -4.84 2.79
CA PRO A 47 -10.14 -6.13 2.74
C PRO A 47 -11.67 -6.00 2.60
N PHE A 48 -12.29 -5.00 3.23
CA PHE A 48 -13.73 -4.79 3.11
C PHE A 48 -14.11 -4.23 1.74
N ILE A 49 -13.29 -3.33 1.19
CA ILE A 49 -13.55 -2.74 -0.14
C ILE A 49 -13.37 -3.78 -1.25
N LEU A 50 -12.38 -4.67 -1.10
CA LEU A 50 -12.16 -5.80 -2.02
C LEU A 50 -13.31 -6.80 -2.05
N LEU A 51 -14.15 -6.85 -1.00
CA LEU A 51 -15.30 -7.75 -0.89
C LEU A 51 -16.59 -7.19 -1.53
N ILE A 52 -16.65 -5.89 -1.86
CA ILE A 52 -17.85 -5.28 -2.44
C ILE A 52 -18.01 -5.78 -3.88
N GLU A 53 -17.21 -5.23 -4.79
CA GLU A 53 -17.24 -5.51 -6.22
C GLU A 53 -15.88 -5.15 -6.83
N ARG A 54 -15.64 -5.62 -8.07
CA ARG A 54 -14.39 -5.32 -8.81
C ARG A 54 -14.15 -3.82 -9.02
N SER A 55 -15.19 -3.05 -9.34
CA SER A 55 -15.05 -1.62 -9.63
C SER A 55 -14.60 -0.80 -8.41
N PRO A 56 -15.25 -0.92 -7.23
CA PRO A 56 -14.75 -0.33 -5.97
C PRO A 56 -13.32 -0.76 -5.61
N ALA A 57 -12.99 -2.04 -5.79
CA ALA A 57 -11.65 -2.57 -5.54
C ALA A 57 -10.60 -1.90 -6.44
N ASP A 58 -10.88 -1.81 -7.73
CA ASP A 58 -9.99 -1.20 -8.73
C ASP A 58 -9.81 0.31 -8.47
N ALA A 59 -10.88 1.01 -8.07
CA ALA A 59 -10.83 2.42 -7.69
C ALA A 59 -9.98 2.63 -6.42
N TRP A 60 -10.16 1.79 -5.40
CA TRP A 60 -9.39 1.84 -4.16
C TRP A 60 -7.88 1.64 -4.40
N ILE A 61 -7.50 0.61 -5.17
CA ILE A 61 -6.11 0.39 -5.57
C ILE A 61 -5.56 1.63 -6.31
N SER A 62 -6.32 2.15 -7.26
CA SER A 62 -5.90 3.30 -8.08
C SER A 62 -5.69 4.56 -7.23
N LEU A 63 -6.55 4.82 -6.25
CA LEU A 63 -6.41 5.95 -5.32
C LEU A 63 -5.14 5.84 -4.47
N ILE A 64 -4.85 4.65 -3.94
CA ILE A 64 -3.61 4.40 -3.18
C ILE A 64 -2.38 4.59 -4.06
N CYS A 65 -2.40 4.05 -5.28
CA CYS A 65 -1.33 4.22 -6.26
C CYS A 65 -1.06 5.69 -6.58
N ILE A 66 -2.10 6.49 -6.82
CA ILE A 66 -1.99 7.93 -7.07
C ILE A 66 -1.42 8.64 -5.84
N GLY A 67 -1.93 8.34 -4.64
CA GLY A 67 -1.42 8.88 -3.38
C GLY A 67 0.07 8.59 -3.18
N PHE A 68 0.49 7.36 -3.48
CA PHE A 68 1.89 6.94 -3.40
C PHE A 68 2.77 7.70 -4.38
N ILE A 69 2.35 7.84 -5.65
CA ILE A 69 3.09 8.62 -6.65
C ILE A 69 3.26 10.07 -6.18
N VAL A 70 2.16 10.72 -5.77
CA VAL A 70 2.17 12.12 -5.31
C VAL A 70 3.11 12.29 -4.12
N ARG A 71 3.07 11.37 -3.14
CA ARG A 71 3.96 11.38 -1.98
C ARG A 71 5.42 11.20 -2.37
N THR A 72 5.71 10.20 -3.19
CA THR A 72 7.06 9.89 -3.68
C THR A 72 7.68 11.08 -4.41
N ILE A 73 6.91 11.76 -5.27
CA ILE A 73 7.36 12.97 -5.97
C ILE A 73 7.64 14.09 -4.97
N LYS A 74 6.73 14.35 -4.01
CA LYS A 74 6.90 15.41 -2.99
C LYS A 74 8.12 15.19 -2.10
N LEU A 75 8.37 13.94 -1.69
CA LEU A 75 9.48 13.59 -0.81
C LEU A 75 10.78 13.25 -1.55
N LYS A 76 10.77 13.22 -2.89
CA LYS A 76 11.89 12.83 -3.76
C LYS A 76 12.52 11.47 -3.38
N GLN A 77 11.72 10.56 -2.83
CA GLN A 77 12.19 9.25 -2.36
C GLN A 77 12.17 8.24 -3.50
N ILE A 78 13.28 8.09 -4.22
CA ILE A 78 13.39 7.14 -5.35
C ILE A 78 14.24 5.91 -5.03
N THR A 79 14.74 5.78 -3.80
CA THR A 79 15.64 4.70 -3.39
C THR A 79 15.04 3.32 -3.64
N PHE A 80 13.72 3.17 -3.49
CA PHE A 80 13.03 1.89 -3.71
C PHE A 80 13.14 1.38 -5.17
N LEU A 81 13.37 2.26 -6.15
CA LEU A 81 13.56 1.88 -7.56
C LEU A 81 14.86 1.08 -7.77
N SER A 82 15.77 1.12 -6.79
CA SER A 82 17.00 0.32 -6.83
C SER A 82 16.80 -1.15 -6.44
N ILE A 83 15.65 -1.48 -5.83
CA ILE A 83 15.39 -2.81 -5.30
C ILE A 83 15.08 -3.77 -6.45
N PHE A 84 15.68 -4.96 -6.39
CA PHE A 84 15.63 -5.96 -7.46
C PHE A 84 14.20 -6.28 -7.94
N TRP A 85 13.29 -6.59 -7.01
CA TRP A 85 11.91 -6.96 -7.38
C TRP A 85 11.15 -5.82 -8.06
N VAL A 86 11.43 -4.56 -7.68
CA VAL A 86 10.83 -3.37 -8.31
C VAL A 86 11.31 -3.28 -9.74
N ARG A 87 12.62 -3.40 -9.97
CA ARG A 87 13.21 -3.39 -11.32
C ARG A 87 12.67 -4.52 -12.18
N ALA A 88 12.59 -5.73 -11.63
CA ALA A 88 12.03 -6.88 -12.32
C ALA A 88 10.56 -6.66 -12.72
N ALA A 89 9.74 -6.06 -11.84
CA ALA A 89 8.36 -5.72 -12.15
C ALA A 89 8.25 -4.69 -13.29
N PHE A 90 9.12 -3.67 -13.32
CA PHE A 90 9.16 -2.70 -14.42
C PHE A 90 9.61 -3.34 -15.74
N VAL A 91 10.63 -4.20 -15.71
CA VAL A 91 11.08 -4.93 -16.92
C VAL A 91 9.99 -5.85 -17.43
N PHE A 92 9.32 -6.60 -16.54
CA PHE A 92 8.19 -7.44 -16.90
C PHE A 92 7.06 -6.62 -17.53
N TRP A 93 6.69 -5.50 -16.92
CA TRP A 93 5.68 -4.59 -17.45
C TRP A 93 6.06 -4.06 -18.85
N LEU A 94 7.32 -3.68 -19.06
CA LEU A 94 7.82 -3.24 -20.37
C LEU A 94 7.69 -4.35 -21.42
N VAL A 95 8.04 -5.58 -21.07
CA VAL A 95 7.86 -6.74 -21.96
C VAL A 95 6.38 -6.96 -22.28
N CYS A 96 5.48 -6.80 -21.31
CA CYS A 96 4.04 -6.89 -21.55
C CYS A 96 3.55 -5.79 -22.52
N LEU A 97 4.02 -4.56 -22.39
CA LEU A 97 3.66 -3.46 -23.30
C LEU A 97 4.14 -3.73 -24.72
N ILE A 98 5.38 -4.19 -24.88
CA ILE A 98 5.94 -4.55 -26.19
C ILE A 98 5.12 -5.70 -26.79
N SER A 99 4.87 -6.76 -26.02
CA SER A 99 4.06 -7.90 -26.47
C SER A 99 2.64 -7.49 -26.86
N ALA A 100 2.03 -6.54 -26.14
CA ALA A 100 0.71 -6.03 -26.42
C ALA A 100 0.67 -5.22 -27.73
N ALA A 101 1.72 -4.45 -28.04
CA ALA A 101 1.83 -3.70 -29.29
C ALA A 101 1.85 -4.59 -30.54
N PHE A 102 2.38 -5.81 -30.44
CA PHE A 102 2.40 -6.81 -31.53
C PHE A 102 1.18 -7.73 -31.53
N SER A 103 0.19 -7.50 -30.66
CA SER A 103 -1.02 -8.32 -30.61
C SER A 103 -1.93 -8.10 -31.82
N LYS A 104 -2.83 -9.06 -32.07
CA LYS A 104 -3.89 -8.96 -33.08
C LYS A 104 -4.86 -7.81 -32.80
N ILE A 105 -4.98 -7.39 -31.54
CA ILE A 105 -5.85 -6.29 -31.09
C ILE A 105 -5.01 -5.33 -30.24
N PRO A 106 -4.10 -4.57 -30.88
CA PRO A 106 -3.01 -3.89 -30.17
C PRO A 106 -3.52 -2.82 -29.21
N PHE A 107 -4.55 -2.04 -29.58
CA PHE A 107 -5.08 -0.98 -28.73
C PHE A 107 -5.65 -1.53 -27.41
N TYR A 108 -6.51 -2.55 -27.50
CA TYR A 108 -7.11 -3.18 -26.31
C TYR A 108 -6.02 -3.81 -25.42
N ALA A 109 -5.11 -4.58 -26.01
CA ALA A 109 -4.04 -5.24 -25.27
C ALA A 109 -3.10 -4.23 -24.59
N LEU A 110 -2.78 -3.12 -25.26
CA LEU A 110 -1.94 -2.06 -24.72
C LEU A 110 -2.60 -1.38 -23.53
N THR A 111 -3.90 -1.06 -23.62
CA THR A 111 -4.63 -0.45 -22.51
C THR A 111 -4.68 -1.37 -21.29
N GLU A 112 -4.95 -2.66 -21.48
CA GLU A 112 -4.94 -3.64 -20.37
C GLU A 112 -3.55 -3.78 -19.74
N ALA A 113 -2.49 -3.92 -20.56
CA ALA A 113 -1.12 -4.00 -20.07
C ALA A 113 -0.68 -2.72 -19.34
N PHE A 114 -1.13 -1.56 -19.80
CA PHE A 114 -0.87 -0.28 -19.16
C PHE A 114 -1.57 -0.17 -17.80
N ILE A 115 -2.88 -0.47 -17.74
CA ILE A 115 -3.67 -0.44 -16.50
C ILE A 115 -3.11 -1.42 -15.46
N TRP A 116 -2.62 -2.58 -15.91
CA TRP A 116 -2.05 -3.61 -15.03
C TRP A 116 -0.89 -3.12 -14.15
N PHE A 117 -0.15 -2.08 -14.58
CA PHE A 117 0.92 -1.47 -13.78
C PHE A 117 0.50 -1.06 -12.36
N ARG A 118 -0.80 -0.83 -12.15
CA ARG A 118 -1.37 -0.54 -10.83
C ARG A 118 -1.03 -1.60 -9.77
N PHE A 119 -0.87 -2.87 -10.13
CA PHE A 119 -0.60 -3.94 -9.17
C PHE A 119 0.82 -3.86 -8.58
N PRO A 120 1.90 -3.80 -9.39
CA PRO A 120 3.23 -3.50 -8.87
C PRO A 120 3.29 -2.19 -8.08
N LEU A 121 2.61 -1.15 -8.55
CA LEU A 121 2.59 0.16 -7.90
C LEU A 121 1.91 0.11 -6.52
N PHE A 122 0.83 -0.66 -6.39
CA PHE A 122 0.17 -0.88 -5.11
C PHE A 122 1.03 -1.68 -4.14
N ALA A 123 1.74 -2.72 -4.62
CA ALA A 123 2.69 -3.47 -3.80
C ALA A 123 3.80 -2.54 -3.29
N MET A 124 4.33 -1.65 -4.12
CA MET A 124 5.30 -0.63 -3.72
C MET A 124 4.73 0.30 -2.65
N ALA A 125 3.47 0.76 -2.80
CA ALA A 125 2.81 1.59 -1.80
C ALA A 125 2.65 0.87 -0.44
N CYS A 126 2.33 -0.43 -0.45
CA CYS A 126 2.26 -1.23 0.77
C CYS A 126 3.61 -1.33 1.46
N VAL A 127 4.68 -1.65 0.73
CA VAL A 127 5.99 -1.92 1.33
C VAL A 127 6.74 -0.65 1.72
N PHE A 128 6.70 0.40 0.89
CA PHE A 128 7.56 1.58 1.07
C PHE A 128 6.84 2.79 1.67
N TRP A 129 5.54 2.68 1.97
CA TRP A 129 4.79 3.78 2.55
C TRP A 129 3.82 3.36 3.66
N LEU A 130 2.88 2.46 3.37
CA LEU A 130 1.74 2.21 4.26
C LEU A 130 2.08 1.16 5.34
N GLY A 131 2.86 0.15 4.98
CA GLY A 131 3.32 -0.93 5.86
C GLY A 131 4.68 -0.69 6.51
N THR A 132 5.27 0.50 6.35
CA THR A 132 6.49 0.86 7.08
C THR A 132 6.16 1.21 8.52
N ASP A 133 7.00 0.79 9.46
CA ASP A 133 6.94 1.32 10.82
C ASP A 133 7.51 2.74 10.87
N LYS A 134 7.29 3.44 11.99
CA LYS A 134 8.00 4.67 12.31
C LYS A 134 9.45 4.29 12.60
N ASN A 135 10.36 4.61 11.67
CA ASN A 135 11.80 4.65 11.97
C ASN A 135 12.12 5.86 12.86
#